data_AF-A0A222SJY9-F1
#
_entry.id   AF-A0A222SJY9-F1
#
_cell.length_a   1.000
_cell.length_b   1.000
_cell.length_c   1.000
_cell.angle_alpha   90.00
_cell.angle_beta   90.00
_cell.angle_gamma   90.00
#
_symmetry.space_group_name_H-M   'P 1'
#
loop_
_entity.id
_entity.type
_entity.pdbx_description
1 polymer ?
#
loop_
_entity_poly.entity_id
_entity_poly.type
_entity_poly.pdbx_seq_one_letter_code
_entity_poly.pdbx_strand_id
1 'polypeptide(L)'
;MFTGSGLVVCEKRIPGTADTAYACYREEDGGTVLDHFTLETFAPGKAEGFGMTGLETVDGKLFYIHAFQPDSPEHLGLWAIDPLREALAWARPDCAFVAHVEEGMLVYRAGSFAGFPERYYLLLDPSCGGVVSEPGQDTSRVARLRAGAFCEEARQGVLLPSPDGGGASRPGEMREHIRRGELLVTVDHVPVRREKGFEARIRVRRNGVAVYEDVLSRNTPVPCVNYFLLHGVRLYYIRNMTELVSVGVQH
;
A
#
# COMPACT_ATOMS: atom_id res chain seq x y z
N MET A 1 -0.01 -1.11 -4.42
CA MET A 1 -1.43 -1.54 -4.34
C MET A 1 -1.92 -1.91 -5.72
N PHE A 2 -2.97 -2.72 -5.83
CA PHE A 2 -3.51 -3.23 -7.10
C PHE A 2 -4.92 -2.69 -7.35
N THR A 3 -5.12 -2.00 -8.47
CA THR A 3 -6.44 -1.56 -8.91
C THR A 3 -7.22 -2.72 -9.50
N GLY A 4 -8.55 -2.66 -9.46
CA GLY A 4 -9.43 -3.62 -10.15
C GLY A 4 -9.33 -3.56 -11.68
N SER A 5 -8.64 -2.56 -12.23
CA SER A 5 -8.37 -2.41 -13.67
C SER A 5 -7.06 -3.06 -14.16
N GLY A 6 -6.38 -3.84 -13.31
CA GLY A 6 -5.13 -4.53 -13.69
C GLY A 6 -3.91 -3.60 -13.72
N LEU A 7 -3.88 -2.61 -12.82
CA LEU A 7 -2.73 -1.72 -12.62
C LEU A 7 -2.14 -1.91 -11.22
N VAL A 8 -0.82 -1.91 -11.13
CA VAL A 8 -0.08 -1.79 -9.88
C VAL A 8 0.36 -0.35 -9.66
N VAL A 9 0.03 0.19 -8.49
CA VAL A 9 0.37 1.54 -8.04
C VAL A 9 1.51 1.48 -7.03
N CYS A 10 2.53 2.29 -7.26
CA CYS A 10 3.72 2.40 -6.44
C CYS A 10 3.84 3.81 -5.87
N GLU A 11 4.14 3.89 -4.58
CA GLU A 11 4.61 5.11 -3.92
C GLU A 11 6.15 5.14 -3.96
N LYS A 12 6.73 6.26 -4.39
CA LYS A 12 8.17 6.49 -4.46
C LYS A 12 8.51 7.72 -3.61
N ARG A 13 9.35 7.54 -2.58
CA ARG A 13 9.93 8.67 -1.84
C ARG A 13 11.08 9.25 -2.64
N ILE A 14 11.12 10.56 -2.82
CA ILE A 14 12.15 11.24 -3.61
C ILE A 14 13.37 11.49 -2.72
N PRO A 15 14.55 10.88 -3.01
CA PRO A 15 15.72 11.00 -2.14
C PRO A 15 16.17 12.45 -1.94
N GLY A 16 16.50 12.80 -0.70
CA GLY A 16 16.97 14.15 -0.36
C GLY A 16 15.86 15.19 -0.23
N THR A 17 14.59 14.80 -0.38
CA THR A 17 13.42 15.65 -0.19
C THR A 17 12.39 14.98 0.73
N ALA A 18 11.38 15.72 1.16
CA ALA A 18 10.21 15.14 1.83
C ALA A 18 9.16 14.66 0.81
N ASP A 19 9.45 14.78 -0.49
CA ASP A 19 8.46 14.67 -1.54
C ASP A 19 8.19 13.21 -1.89
N THR A 20 6.96 12.98 -2.34
CA THR A 20 6.44 11.67 -2.71
C THR A 20 5.86 11.73 -4.11
N ALA A 21 6.24 10.76 -4.94
CA ALA A 21 5.73 10.59 -6.28
C ALA A 21 5.07 9.23 -6.44
N TYR A 22 4.13 9.14 -7.38
CA TYR A 22 3.41 7.91 -7.68
C TYR A 22 3.69 7.46 -9.10
N ALA A 23 3.76 6.14 -9.28
CA ALA A 23 3.85 5.51 -10.58
C ALA A 23 2.82 4.38 -10.68
N CYS A 24 2.29 4.17 -11.87
CA CYS A 24 1.38 3.08 -12.19
C CYS A 24 1.92 2.27 -13.36
N TYR A 25 1.87 0.96 -13.23
CA TYR A 25 2.29 0.01 -14.26
C TYR A 25 1.13 -0.94 -14.56
N ARG A 26 0.99 -1.34 -15.82
CA ARG A 26 0.10 -2.45 -16.17
C ARG A 26 0.63 -3.73 -15.56
N GLU A 27 -0.25 -4.51 -14.96
CA GLU A 27 0.16 -5.78 -14.37
C GLU A 27 0.61 -6.77 -15.44
N GLU A 28 -0.06 -6.81 -16.59
CA GLU A 28 0.17 -7.81 -17.65
C GLU A 28 1.60 -7.82 -18.17
N ASP A 29 2.14 -6.66 -18.56
CA ASP A 29 3.40 -6.51 -19.28
C ASP A 29 4.42 -5.59 -18.55
N GLY A 30 4.03 -5.01 -17.41
CA GLY A 30 4.86 -4.04 -16.69
C GLY A 30 4.93 -2.66 -17.36
N GLY A 31 4.13 -2.42 -18.40
CA GLY A 31 4.17 -1.16 -19.14
C GLY A 31 3.74 0.03 -18.28
N THR A 32 4.55 1.09 -18.28
CA THR A 32 4.26 2.33 -17.56
C THR A 32 2.98 2.99 -18.09
N VAL A 33 2.10 3.38 -17.17
CA VAL A 33 0.86 4.13 -17.42
C VAL A 33 0.96 5.54 -16.88
N LEU A 34 1.50 5.68 -15.67
CA LEU A 34 1.72 6.95 -14.98
C LEU A 34 3.10 6.89 -14.35
N ASP A 35 3.87 7.96 -14.40
CA ASP A 35 5.16 8.02 -13.70
C ASP A 35 5.42 9.43 -13.20
N HIS A 36 6.07 9.52 -12.03
CA HIS A 36 6.39 10.78 -11.36
C HIS A 36 5.18 11.70 -11.09
N PHE A 37 3.99 11.13 -10.83
CA PHE A 37 2.82 11.91 -10.45
C PHE A 37 2.96 12.48 -9.04
N THR A 38 2.70 13.77 -8.87
CA THR A 38 2.64 14.43 -7.55
C THR A 38 1.32 15.17 -7.38
N LEU A 39 0.83 15.27 -6.14
CA LEU A 39 -0.44 15.95 -5.84
C LEU A 39 -0.38 17.47 -6.07
N GLU A 40 0.82 18.06 -6.00
CA GLU A 40 1.04 19.51 -6.10
C GLU A 40 0.45 20.12 -7.39
N THR A 41 0.37 19.34 -8.47
CA THR A 41 -0.19 19.80 -9.76
C THR A 41 -1.67 20.20 -9.66
N PHE A 42 -2.42 19.65 -8.69
CA PHE A 42 -3.89 19.81 -8.61
C PHE A 42 -4.37 20.54 -7.35
N ALA A 43 -3.48 20.80 -6.39
CA ALA A 43 -3.75 21.59 -5.20
C ALA A 43 -2.88 22.87 -5.21
N PRO A 44 -3.20 23.86 -6.07
CA PRO A 44 -2.40 25.07 -6.19
C PRO A 44 -2.44 25.88 -4.89
N GLY A 45 -1.26 26.14 -4.34
CA GLY A 45 -1.07 26.78 -3.05
C GLY A 45 -0.38 25.80 -2.12
N LYS A 46 0.96 25.90 -2.01
CA LYS A 46 1.79 25.13 -1.09
C LYS A 46 1.36 25.38 0.36
N ALA A 47 0.27 24.77 0.79
CA ALA A 47 0.06 24.52 2.19
C ALA A 47 1.14 23.52 2.63
N GLU A 48 1.67 23.70 3.83
CA GLU A 48 2.62 22.75 4.43
C GLU A 48 1.99 21.34 4.42
N GLY A 49 2.74 20.34 3.94
CA GLY A 49 2.30 18.94 3.89
C GLY A 49 2.07 18.36 2.49
N PHE A 50 1.92 19.16 1.43
CA PHE A 50 1.62 18.63 0.08
C PHE A 50 2.79 17.91 -0.63
N GLY A 51 4.03 18.12 -0.18
CA GLY A 51 5.17 17.28 -0.62
C GLY A 51 5.10 15.87 -0.01
N MET A 52 4.63 15.77 1.23
CA MET A 52 4.51 14.51 1.96
C MET A 52 3.12 13.92 1.77
N THR A 53 2.95 13.07 0.76
CA THR A 53 1.71 12.33 0.53
C THR A 53 1.90 10.85 0.85
N GLY A 54 0.77 10.13 1.00
CA GLY A 54 0.74 8.69 1.22
C GLY A 54 -0.33 8.01 0.37
N LEU A 55 -0.02 6.81 -0.14
CA LEU A 55 -0.99 5.95 -0.81
C LEU A 55 -1.95 5.37 0.24
N GLU A 56 -3.23 5.71 0.15
CA GLU A 56 -4.24 5.32 1.13
C GLU A 56 -4.90 3.98 0.76
N THR A 57 -5.47 3.89 -0.45
CA THR A 57 -6.18 2.71 -0.94
C THR A 57 -6.38 2.78 -2.46
N VAL A 58 -7.14 1.85 -3.03
CA VAL A 58 -7.47 1.70 -4.45
C VAL A 58 -8.91 1.22 -4.60
N ASP A 59 -9.65 1.60 -5.63
CA ASP A 59 -11.00 1.08 -5.88
C ASP A 59 -11.38 1.25 -7.35
N GLY A 60 -11.90 0.18 -7.96
CA GLY A 60 -12.09 0.12 -9.41
C GLY A 60 -10.79 0.47 -10.13
N LYS A 61 -10.80 1.58 -10.88
CA LYS A 61 -9.63 2.09 -11.62
C LYS A 61 -8.87 3.21 -10.91
N LEU A 62 -9.36 3.68 -9.76
CA LEU A 62 -8.81 4.83 -9.06
C LEU A 62 -7.84 4.37 -7.99
N PHE A 63 -6.83 5.19 -7.72
CA PHE A 63 -6.06 5.12 -6.48
C PHE A 63 -6.26 6.38 -5.67
N TYR A 64 -6.17 6.25 -4.35
CA TYR A 64 -6.45 7.33 -3.43
C TYR A 64 -5.20 7.66 -2.65
N ILE A 65 -4.93 8.95 -2.54
CA ILE A 65 -3.81 9.47 -1.77
C ILE A 65 -4.34 10.42 -0.70
N HIS A 66 -3.58 10.56 0.38
CA HIS A 66 -3.75 11.59 1.39
C HIS A 66 -2.51 12.49 1.44
N ALA A 67 -2.66 13.67 2.03
CA ALA A 67 -1.56 14.54 2.39
C ALA A 67 -1.22 14.37 3.87
N PHE A 68 0.02 14.64 4.22
CA PHE A 68 0.46 14.68 5.60
C PHE A 68 -0.06 15.94 6.29
N GLN A 69 -0.51 15.79 7.53
CA GLN A 69 -0.84 16.91 8.40
C GLN A 69 0.29 17.14 9.41
N PRO A 70 0.97 18.31 9.39
CA PRO A 70 1.94 18.65 10.42
C PRO A 70 1.33 18.56 11.82
N ASP A 71 2.10 18.02 12.76
CA ASP A 71 1.76 17.90 14.19
C ASP A 71 0.48 17.10 14.50
N SER A 72 -0.04 16.34 13.54
CA SER A 72 -1.21 15.49 13.71
C SER A 72 -0.93 14.08 13.20
N PRO A 73 -1.38 13.04 13.91
CA PRO A 73 -1.35 11.67 13.38
C PRO A 73 -2.44 11.43 12.32
N GLU A 74 -3.32 12.41 12.07
CA GLU A 74 -4.41 12.27 11.12
C GLU A 74 -3.95 12.56 9.69
N HIS A 75 -4.50 11.80 8.74
CA HIS A 75 -4.30 12.04 7.32
C HIS A 75 -5.13 13.25 6.89
N LEU A 76 -4.52 14.18 6.15
CA LEU A 76 -5.20 15.36 5.64
C LEU A 76 -5.76 15.06 4.27
N GLY A 77 -7.09 15.07 4.14
CA GLY A 77 -7.79 15.01 2.87
C GLY A 77 -7.68 13.66 2.15
N LEU A 78 -8.49 13.53 1.10
CA LEU A 78 -8.51 12.36 0.24
C LEU A 78 -8.65 12.79 -1.22
N TRP A 79 -7.72 12.37 -2.08
CA TRP A 79 -7.73 12.67 -3.51
C TRP A 79 -7.74 11.39 -4.31
N ALA A 80 -8.72 11.26 -5.21
CA ALA A 80 -8.89 10.12 -6.09
C ALA A 80 -8.24 10.42 -7.44
N ILE A 81 -7.30 9.60 -7.87
CA ILE A 81 -6.53 9.78 -9.08
C ILE A 81 -6.93 8.73 -10.12
N ASP A 82 -7.21 9.18 -11.35
CA ASP A 82 -7.39 8.30 -12.51
C ASP A 82 -6.06 8.18 -13.26
N PRO A 83 -5.30 7.09 -13.09
CA PRO A 83 -3.97 6.96 -13.68
C PRO A 83 -4.00 6.93 -15.20
N LEU A 84 -5.10 6.52 -15.83
CA LEU A 84 -5.24 6.47 -17.29
C LEU A 84 -5.48 7.87 -17.90
N ARG A 85 -5.99 8.80 -17.08
CA ARG A 85 -6.21 10.20 -17.49
C ARG A 85 -5.14 11.14 -16.95
N GLU A 86 -4.21 10.63 -16.16
CA GLU A 86 -3.18 11.39 -15.45
C GLU A 86 -3.77 12.59 -14.68
N ALA A 87 -4.96 12.41 -14.09
CA ALA A 87 -5.75 13.51 -13.56
C ALA A 87 -6.44 13.17 -12.24
N LEU A 88 -6.68 14.22 -11.46
CA LEU A 88 -7.58 14.18 -10.30
C LEU A 88 -9.01 13.87 -10.78
N ALA A 89 -9.56 12.74 -10.36
CA ALA A 89 -10.94 12.35 -10.65
C ALA A 89 -11.92 13.11 -9.75
N TRP A 90 -11.63 13.17 -8.44
CA TRP A 90 -12.37 13.95 -7.45
C TRP A 90 -11.52 14.13 -6.18
N ALA A 91 -11.89 15.08 -5.33
CA ALA A 91 -11.23 15.31 -4.05
C ALA A 91 -12.22 15.58 -2.91
N ARG A 92 -11.84 15.15 -1.71
CA ARG A 92 -12.47 15.43 -0.42
C ARG A 92 -11.40 15.91 0.57
N PRO A 93 -10.91 17.15 0.42
CA PRO A 93 -9.85 17.69 1.27
C PRO A 93 -10.29 17.81 2.75
N ASP A 94 -11.59 17.71 3.00
CA ASP A 94 -12.23 17.77 4.31
C ASP A 94 -12.30 16.41 5.03
N CYS A 95 -11.90 15.31 4.39
CA CYS A 95 -12.13 13.96 4.89
C CYS A 95 -10.83 13.17 5.05
N ALA A 96 -10.77 12.34 6.10
CA ALA A 96 -9.78 11.29 6.29
C ALA A 96 -10.41 9.91 6.05
N PHE A 97 -9.69 9.02 5.37
CA PHE A 97 -10.13 7.64 5.12
C PHE A 97 -10.16 6.81 6.40
N VAL A 98 -11.10 5.87 6.48
CA VAL A 98 -11.16 4.88 7.57
C VAL A 98 -11.04 3.47 7.02
N ALA A 99 -11.94 3.08 6.11
CA ALA A 99 -11.98 1.74 5.55
C ALA A 99 -12.91 1.65 4.32
N HIS A 100 -12.71 0.62 3.51
CA HIS A 100 -13.74 0.12 2.62
C HIS A 100 -14.75 -0.75 3.38
N VAL A 101 -16.04 -0.51 3.12
CA VAL A 101 -17.17 -1.28 3.65
C VAL A 101 -18.09 -1.66 2.49
N GLU A 102 -19.05 -2.55 2.72
CA GLU A 102 -19.97 -3.02 1.68
C GLU A 102 -20.70 -1.87 0.98
N GLU A 103 -21.11 -0.85 1.73
CA GLU A 103 -21.86 0.29 1.20
C GLU A 103 -21.00 1.40 0.56
N GLY A 104 -19.66 1.27 0.57
CA GLY A 104 -18.74 2.24 -0.03
C GLY A 104 -17.50 2.51 0.81
N MET A 105 -17.09 3.77 0.87
CA MET A 105 -15.90 4.21 1.61
C MET A 105 -16.29 4.94 2.88
N LEU A 106 -15.94 4.37 4.04
CA LEU A 106 -16.11 5.05 5.32
C LEU A 106 -14.98 6.07 5.50
N VAL A 107 -15.36 7.32 5.73
CA VAL A 107 -14.46 8.44 6.01
C VAL A 107 -14.96 9.21 7.23
N TYR A 108 -14.16 10.13 7.74
CA TYR A 108 -14.63 11.13 8.71
C TYR A 108 -14.10 12.53 8.40
N ARG A 109 -14.87 13.52 8.83
CA ARG A 109 -14.41 14.91 8.98
C ARG A 109 -13.93 15.10 10.41
N ALA A 110 -12.70 15.59 10.56
CA ALA A 110 -12.20 16.01 11.86
C ALA A 110 -12.89 17.31 12.29
N GLY A 111 -13.26 17.40 13.56
CA GLY A 111 -13.87 18.57 14.16
C GLY A 111 -13.39 18.77 15.59
N SER A 112 -13.83 19.86 16.22
CA SER A 112 -13.62 20.07 17.65
C SER A 112 -14.88 20.65 18.28
N PHE A 113 -15.26 20.11 19.44
CA PHE A 113 -16.30 20.67 20.28
C PHE A 113 -15.76 20.89 21.68
N ALA A 114 -15.85 22.12 22.17
CA ALA A 114 -15.30 22.53 23.47
C ALA A 114 -13.83 22.15 23.69
N GLY A 115 -13.02 22.12 22.62
CA GLY A 115 -11.60 21.74 22.67
C GLY A 115 -11.34 20.23 22.64
N PHE A 116 -12.38 19.39 22.58
CA PHE A 116 -12.24 17.96 22.40
C PHE A 116 -12.32 17.59 20.91
N PRO A 117 -11.49 16.65 20.43
CA PRO A 117 -11.56 16.18 19.05
C PRO A 117 -12.86 15.42 18.81
N GLU A 118 -13.54 15.74 17.70
CA GLU A 118 -14.73 15.05 17.24
C GLU A 118 -14.54 14.51 15.83
N ARG A 119 -15.31 13.46 15.51
CA ARG A 119 -15.35 12.87 14.17
C ARG A 119 -16.78 12.79 13.70
N TYR A 120 -17.05 13.36 12.54
CA TYR A 120 -18.32 13.22 11.84
C TYR A 120 -18.14 12.26 10.66
N TYR A 121 -18.70 11.06 10.76
CA TYR A 121 -18.49 9.99 9.79
C TYR A 121 -19.43 10.12 8.59
N LEU A 122 -18.90 9.81 7.40
CA LEU A 122 -19.62 9.78 6.14
C LEU A 122 -19.33 8.45 5.43
N LEU A 123 -20.29 7.98 4.64
CA LEU A 123 -20.08 6.95 3.62
C LEU A 123 -20.04 7.64 2.26
N LEU A 124 -18.93 7.45 1.54
CA LEU A 124 -18.73 7.99 0.20
C LEU A 124 -18.86 6.90 -0.86
N ASP A 125 -19.34 7.28 -2.04
CA ASP A 125 -19.17 6.51 -3.26
C ASP A 125 -17.72 6.67 -3.74
N PRO A 126 -16.90 5.60 -3.80
CA PRO A 126 -15.51 5.68 -4.24
C PRO A 126 -15.36 6.21 -5.68
N SER A 127 -16.34 6.00 -6.56
CA SER A 127 -16.23 6.38 -7.96
C SER A 127 -16.31 7.90 -8.19
N CYS A 128 -16.99 8.63 -7.30
CA CYS A 128 -17.27 10.07 -7.49
C CYS A 128 -17.05 10.95 -6.24
N GLY A 129 -16.80 10.37 -5.07
CA GLY A 129 -16.61 11.10 -3.81
C GLY A 129 -17.90 11.67 -3.21
N GLY A 130 -19.05 11.36 -3.81
CA GLY A 130 -20.38 11.77 -3.35
C GLY A 130 -20.78 11.08 -2.05
N VAL A 131 -21.51 11.78 -1.18
CA VAL A 131 -21.99 11.22 0.09
C VAL A 131 -23.19 10.31 -0.17
N VAL A 132 -23.06 9.03 0.16
CA VAL A 132 -24.11 8.01 0.08
C VAL A 132 -24.97 8.02 1.35
N SER A 133 -24.32 8.19 2.51
CA SER A 133 -24.99 8.24 3.81
C SER A 133 -24.13 9.00 4.82
N GLU A 134 -24.78 9.54 5.85
CA GLU A 134 -24.12 10.24 6.95
C GLU A 134 -24.36 9.49 8.27
N PRO A 135 -23.52 8.52 8.66
CA PRO A 135 -23.55 7.97 10.01
C PRO A 135 -23.37 9.04 11.09
N GLY A 136 -22.68 10.15 10.77
CA GLY A 136 -22.49 11.28 11.67
C GLY A 136 -21.73 10.87 12.93
N GLN A 137 -22.34 11.11 14.09
CA GLN A 137 -21.77 10.75 15.40
C GLN A 137 -22.39 9.48 16.00
N ASP A 138 -23.18 8.69 15.24
CA ASP A 138 -23.71 7.41 15.70
C ASP A 138 -22.58 6.37 15.83
N THR A 139 -21.95 6.35 16.99
CA THR A 139 -20.80 5.49 17.31
C THR A 139 -21.14 4.00 17.19
N SER A 140 -22.39 3.62 17.48
CA SER A 140 -22.83 2.22 17.38
C SER A 140 -22.91 1.77 15.93
N ARG A 141 -23.45 2.63 15.05
CA ARG A 141 -23.48 2.37 13.60
C ARG A 141 -22.06 2.33 13.02
N VAL A 142 -21.21 3.29 13.37
CA VAL A 142 -19.82 3.35 12.89
C VAL A 142 -19.02 2.12 13.35
N ALA A 143 -19.20 1.67 14.59
CA ALA A 143 -18.54 0.46 15.08
C ALA A 143 -18.95 -0.79 14.29
N ARG A 144 -20.23 -0.92 13.93
CA ARG A 144 -20.71 -2.03 13.07
C ARG A 144 -20.11 -1.97 11.67
N LEU A 145 -20.09 -0.78 11.04
CA LEU A 145 -19.47 -0.59 9.73
C LEU A 145 -17.99 -0.99 9.75
N ARG A 146 -17.24 -0.53 10.77
CA ARG A 146 -15.81 -0.88 10.93
C ARG A 146 -15.60 -2.37 11.18
N ALA A 147 -16.48 -3.03 11.92
CA ALA A 147 -16.38 -4.47 12.16
C ALA A 147 -16.66 -5.29 10.90
N GLY A 148 -17.46 -4.76 9.96
CA GLY A 148 -17.72 -5.35 8.65
C GLY A 148 -16.76 -4.88 7.55
N ALA A 149 -15.75 -4.06 7.89
CA ALA A 149 -14.82 -3.53 6.91
C ALA A 149 -14.01 -4.64 6.24
N PHE A 150 -13.72 -4.46 4.95
CA PHE A 150 -12.90 -5.39 4.21
C PHE A 150 -11.43 -5.27 4.64
N CYS A 151 -10.74 -6.40 4.71
CA CYS A 151 -9.29 -6.44 4.77
C CYS A 151 -8.72 -6.07 3.38
N GLU A 152 -7.82 -5.08 3.34
CA GLU A 152 -7.31 -4.51 2.08
C GLU A 152 -6.55 -5.54 1.25
N GLU A 153 -5.78 -6.41 1.90
CA GLU A 153 -5.08 -7.52 1.25
C GLU A 153 -6.07 -8.47 0.57
N ALA A 154 -7.14 -8.85 1.28
CA ALA A 154 -8.18 -9.72 0.75
C ALA A 154 -8.92 -9.06 -0.42
N ARG A 155 -9.26 -7.78 -0.30
CA ARG A 155 -9.95 -7.00 -1.34
C ARG A 155 -9.11 -6.86 -2.61
N GLN A 156 -7.80 -6.69 -2.46
CA GLN A 156 -6.85 -6.63 -3.57
C GLN A 156 -6.39 -8.02 -4.05
N GLY A 157 -6.85 -9.12 -3.43
CA GLY A 157 -6.41 -10.48 -3.80
C GLY A 157 -4.92 -10.76 -3.55
N VAL A 158 -4.31 -10.02 -2.62
CA VAL A 158 -2.88 -10.08 -2.29
C VAL A 158 -2.65 -11.01 -1.10
N LEU A 159 -1.59 -11.80 -1.17
CA LEU A 159 -1.03 -12.52 -0.02
C LEU A 159 0.25 -11.83 0.41
N LEU A 160 0.29 -11.41 1.68
CA LEU A 160 1.46 -10.84 2.32
C LEU A 160 2.31 -11.92 3.00
N PRO A 161 3.61 -11.67 3.17
CA PRO A 161 4.48 -12.59 3.86
C PRO A 161 4.14 -12.70 5.34
N SER A 162 4.33 -13.90 5.87
CA SER A 162 4.28 -14.17 7.30
C SER A 162 5.69 -14.46 7.82
N PRO A 163 6.06 -13.99 9.02
CA PRO A 163 7.31 -14.39 9.65
C PRO A 163 7.26 -15.90 9.97
N ASP A 164 8.38 -16.60 9.80
CA ASP A 164 8.50 -17.99 10.26
C ASP A 164 8.53 -18.03 11.79
N GLY A 165 7.37 -18.32 12.41
CA GLY A 165 7.17 -18.26 13.86
C GLY A 165 7.75 -19.42 14.69
N GLY A 166 8.64 -20.27 14.16
CA GLY A 166 9.02 -21.49 14.90
C GLY A 166 10.22 -22.30 14.42
N GLY A 167 11.07 -21.77 13.55
CA GLY A 167 12.33 -22.43 13.21
C GLY A 167 13.42 -22.11 14.23
N ALA A 168 14.33 -23.06 14.49
CA ALA A 168 15.60 -22.78 15.16
C ALA A 168 16.48 -21.88 14.25
N SER A 169 16.09 -20.62 14.08
CA SER A 169 16.88 -19.62 13.38
C SER A 169 18.09 -19.27 14.24
N ARG A 170 19.26 -19.11 13.61
CA ARG A 170 20.41 -18.58 14.34
C ARG A 170 20.10 -17.15 14.82
N PRO A 171 20.74 -16.69 15.90
CA PRO A 171 20.60 -15.29 16.33
C PRO A 171 20.88 -14.33 15.18
N GLY A 172 19.89 -13.50 14.83
CA GLY A 172 19.98 -12.51 13.74
C GLY A 172 19.58 -13.01 12.35
N GLU A 173 19.25 -14.28 12.17
CA GLU A 173 18.62 -14.80 10.94
C GLU A 173 17.10 -14.68 11.05
N MET A 174 16.47 -14.14 10.02
CA MET A 174 15.01 -14.02 9.91
C MET A 174 14.56 -14.62 8.59
N ARG A 175 13.41 -15.29 8.60
CA ARG A 175 12.77 -15.80 7.40
C ARG A 175 11.33 -15.35 7.34
N GLU A 176 10.90 -14.99 6.14
CA GLU A 176 9.51 -14.70 5.80
C GLU A 176 9.07 -15.65 4.70
N HIS A 177 7.78 -15.98 4.67
CA HIS A 177 7.24 -16.85 3.63
C HIS A 177 5.82 -16.50 3.22
N ILE A 178 5.46 -16.91 2.00
CA ILE A 178 4.09 -16.97 1.51
C ILE A 178 3.85 -18.39 1.01
N ARG A 179 2.75 -19.02 1.43
CA ARG A 179 2.34 -20.35 0.96
C ARG A 179 0.98 -20.25 0.27
N ARG A 180 0.88 -20.78 -0.95
CA ARG A 180 -0.37 -20.87 -1.73
C ARG A 180 -0.43 -22.20 -2.47
N GLY A 181 -1.19 -23.15 -1.94
CA GLY A 181 -1.22 -24.52 -2.47
C GLY A 181 0.18 -25.14 -2.49
N GLU A 182 0.64 -25.55 -3.68
CA GLU A 182 1.96 -26.13 -3.92
C GLU A 182 3.11 -25.12 -3.96
N LEU A 183 2.79 -23.83 -4.02
CA LEU A 183 3.75 -22.74 -4.12
C LEU A 183 4.21 -22.30 -2.73
N LEU A 184 5.52 -22.20 -2.56
CA LEU A 184 6.17 -21.63 -1.37
C LEU A 184 7.19 -20.58 -1.83
N VAL A 185 6.94 -19.33 -1.45
CA VAL A 185 7.91 -18.23 -1.57
C VAL A 185 8.55 -18.04 -0.20
N THR A 186 9.88 -17.99 -0.14
CA THR A 186 10.63 -17.71 1.08
C THR A 186 11.63 -16.60 0.85
N VAL A 187 11.78 -15.70 1.82
CA VAL A 187 12.90 -14.76 1.89
C VAL A 187 13.73 -15.06 3.11
N ASP A 188 15.01 -15.37 2.89
CA ASP A 188 16.01 -15.55 3.94
C ASP A 188 16.79 -14.24 4.14
N HIS A 189 16.76 -13.68 5.34
CA HIS A 189 17.54 -12.51 5.75
C HIS A 189 18.74 -12.98 6.57
N VAL A 190 19.94 -12.75 6.04
CA VAL A 190 21.20 -13.24 6.61
C VAL A 190 22.14 -12.08 6.89
N PRO A 191 22.67 -11.93 8.12
CA PRO A 191 23.73 -10.97 8.41
C PRO A 191 24.99 -11.23 7.57
N VAL A 192 25.57 -10.18 6.98
CA VAL A 192 26.80 -10.28 6.21
C VAL A 192 27.98 -10.47 7.16
N ARG A 193 28.65 -11.62 7.09
CA ARG A 193 29.81 -11.91 7.95
C ARG A 193 30.93 -10.90 7.68
N ARG A 194 31.28 -10.09 8.69
CA ARG A 194 32.32 -9.03 8.73
C ARG A 194 31.86 -7.61 8.38
N GLU A 195 30.62 -7.43 7.95
CA GLU A 195 30.06 -6.10 7.66
C GLU A 195 28.85 -5.81 8.54
N LYS A 196 28.55 -4.53 8.78
CA LYS A 196 27.31 -4.13 9.45
C LYS A 196 26.19 -4.06 8.39
N GLY A 197 25.67 -5.21 7.98
CA GLY A 197 24.59 -5.27 7.01
C GLY A 197 23.93 -6.63 6.87
N PHE A 198 22.90 -6.67 6.02
CA PHE A 198 22.07 -7.84 5.72
C PHE A 198 22.07 -8.12 4.21
N GLU A 199 21.95 -9.40 3.88
CA GLU A 199 21.60 -9.86 2.53
C GLU A 199 20.25 -10.59 2.61
N ALA A 200 19.35 -10.28 1.68
CA ALA A 200 18.05 -10.92 1.57
C ALA A 200 17.97 -11.72 0.26
N ARG A 201 17.66 -13.01 0.35
CA ARG A 201 17.49 -13.90 -0.81
C ARG A 201 16.07 -14.42 -0.91
N ILE A 202 15.45 -14.22 -2.06
CA ILE A 202 14.10 -14.72 -2.34
C ILE A 202 14.20 -16.02 -3.13
N ARG A 203 13.40 -17.01 -2.75
CA ARG A 203 13.32 -18.31 -3.41
C ARG A 203 11.86 -18.70 -3.58
N VAL A 204 11.55 -19.25 -4.74
CA VAL A 204 10.25 -19.84 -5.04
C VAL A 204 10.42 -21.33 -5.26
N ARG A 205 9.63 -22.11 -4.54
CA ARG A 205 9.51 -23.55 -4.72
C ARG A 205 8.09 -23.91 -5.11
N ARG A 206 7.95 -24.91 -5.98
CA ARG A 206 6.69 -25.55 -6.31
C ARG A 206 6.85 -27.06 -6.16
N ASN A 207 5.98 -27.71 -5.39
CA ASN A 207 6.11 -29.14 -5.08
C ASN A 207 7.50 -29.51 -4.54
N GLY A 208 8.09 -28.61 -3.74
CA GLY A 208 9.44 -28.75 -3.19
C GLY A 208 10.58 -28.46 -4.17
N VAL A 209 10.32 -28.32 -5.48
CA VAL A 209 11.32 -28.02 -6.51
C VAL A 209 11.53 -26.51 -6.60
N ALA A 210 12.79 -26.06 -6.59
CA ALA A 210 13.11 -24.65 -6.79
C ALA A 210 12.85 -24.25 -8.25
N VAL A 211 12.02 -23.23 -8.45
CA VAL A 211 11.66 -22.71 -9.79
C VAL A 211 12.15 -21.29 -10.03
N TYR A 212 12.50 -20.57 -8.96
CA TYR A 212 13.05 -19.21 -9.05
C TYR A 212 13.92 -18.90 -7.82
N GLU A 213 14.99 -18.14 -8.02
CA GLU A 213 15.80 -17.55 -6.96
C GLU A 213 16.35 -16.20 -7.44
N ASP A 214 16.33 -15.20 -6.56
CA ASP A 214 16.99 -13.91 -6.79
C ASP A 214 17.50 -13.33 -5.45
N VAL A 215 18.30 -12.27 -5.55
CA VAL A 215 18.76 -11.49 -4.40
C VAL A 215 17.92 -10.23 -4.31
N LEU A 216 17.12 -10.14 -3.25
CA LEU A 216 16.23 -9.02 -2.99
C LEU A 216 17.04 -7.78 -2.59
N SER A 217 18.06 -7.94 -1.76
CA SER A 217 18.96 -6.85 -1.39
C SER A 217 20.33 -7.35 -0.94
N ARG A 218 21.35 -6.51 -1.08
CA ARG A 218 22.72 -6.77 -0.60
C ARG A 218 23.21 -5.63 0.28
N ASN A 219 23.86 -6.00 1.37
CA ASN A 219 24.52 -5.09 2.31
C ASN A 219 23.63 -3.92 2.79
N THR A 220 22.36 -4.21 3.08
CA THR A 220 21.46 -3.20 3.62
C THR A 220 21.71 -3.05 5.12
N PRO A 221 21.60 -1.83 5.70
CA PRO A 221 21.85 -1.62 7.12
C PRO A 221 20.85 -2.36 8.02
N VAL A 222 19.68 -2.71 7.49
CA VAL A 222 18.60 -3.43 8.16
C VAL A 222 18.00 -4.50 7.23
N PRO A 223 17.34 -5.54 7.78
CA PRO A 223 16.59 -6.52 6.97
C PRO A 223 15.48 -5.86 6.15
N CYS A 224 15.31 -6.27 4.89
CA CYS A 224 14.25 -5.77 4.00
C CYS A 224 12.95 -6.58 4.17
N VAL A 225 12.36 -6.53 5.36
CA VAL A 225 11.15 -7.30 5.73
C VAL A 225 9.89 -6.74 5.07
N ASN A 226 8.97 -7.62 4.66
CA ASN A 226 7.74 -7.28 3.92
C ASN A 226 7.96 -6.68 2.51
N TYR A 227 9.08 -6.98 1.85
CA TYR A 227 9.42 -6.42 0.52
C TYR A 227 8.94 -7.29 -0.66
N PHE A 228 8.04 -8.25 -0.40
CA PHE A 228 7.48 -9.12 -1.43
C PHE A 228 6.03 -9.48 -1.11
N LEU A 229 5.26 -9.83 -2.13
CA LEU A 229 3.88 -10.27 -2.03
C LEU A 229 3.51 -11.18 -3.21
N LEU A 230 2.42 -11.94 -3.08
CA LEU A 230 1.80 -12.62 -4.21
C LEU A 230 0.49 -11.92 -4.59
N HIS A 231 0.29 -11.65 -5.87
CA HIS A 231 -1.00 -11.26 -6.44
C HIS A 231 -1.36 -12.26 -7.55
N GLY A 232 -2.45 -13.02 -7.35
CA GLY A 232 -2.75 -14.15 -8.22
C GLY A 232 -1.61 -15.18 -8.28
N VAL A 233 -1.06 -15.35 -9.48
CA VAL A 233 0.03 -16.29 -9.82
C VAL A 233 1.35 -15.57 -10.08
N ARG A 234 1.48 -14.33 -9.60
CA ARG A 234 2.65 -13.49 -9.81
C ARG A 234 3.25 -13.10 -8.47
N LEU A 235 4.56 -13.22 -8.41
CA LEU A 235 5.39 -12.74 -7.33
C LEU A 235 5.83 -11.32 -7.65
N TYR A 236 5.55 -10.40 -6.72
CA TYR A 236 6.05 -9.03 -6.77
C TYR A 236 7.03 -8.82 -5.62
N TYR A 237 8.16 -8.19 -5.88
CA TYR A 237 9.10 -7.80 -4.82
C TYR A 237 9.90 -6.56 -5.20
N ILE A 238 10.42 -5.87 -4.19
CA ILE A 238 11.27 -4.70 -4.39
C ILE A 238 12.74 -5.12 -4.30
N ARG A 239 13.43 -5.11 -5.43
CA ARG A 239 14.86 -5.37 -5.52
C ARG A 239 15.66 -4.11 -5.23
N ASN A 240 16.68 -4.24 -4.37
CA ASN A 240 17.59 -3.18 -3.92
C ASN A 240 16.88 -1.91 -3.41
N MET A 241 15.65 -2.05 -2.90
CA MET A 241 14.81 -0.94 -2.44
C MET A 241 14.43 0.09 -3.53
N THR A 242 14.65 -0.20 -4.82
CA THR A 242 14.48 0.78 -5.91
C THR A 242 13.74 0.23 -7.12
N GLU A 243 13.65 -1.08 -7.28
CA GLU A 243 13.10 -1.70 -8.48
C GLU A 243 11.95 -2.65 -8.12
N LEU A 244 10.77 -2.44 -8.70
CA LEU A 244 9.69 -3.41 -8.62
C LEU A 244 9.92 -4.51 -9.65
N VAL A 245 10.08 -5.74 -9.18
CA VAL A 245 10.19 -6.93 -10.02
C VAL A 245 8.88 -7.71 -9.97
N SER A 246 8.43 -8.20 -11.13
CA SER A 246 7.29 -9.12 -11.24
C SER A 246 7.72 -10.40 -11.93
N VAL A 247 7.37 -11.54 -11.34
CA VAL A 247 7.72 -12.87 -11.87
C VAL A 247 6.45 -13.73 -11.92
N GLY A 248 6.11 -14.22 -13.11
CA GLY A 248 5.10 -15.25 -13.27
C GLY A 248 5.59 -16.56 -12.68
N VAL A 249 4.85 -17.13 -11.73
CA VAL A 249 5.20 -18.41 -11.09
C VAL A 249 4.31 -19.56 -11.58
N GLN A 250 3.78 -19.43 -12.81
CA GLN A 250 3.04 -20.48 -13.52
C GLN A 250 3.98 -21.37 -14.33
N HIS A 251 4.33 -22.54 -13.80
CA HIS A 251 4.68 -23.75 -14.57
C HIS A 251 4.32 -24.97 -13.74
#